data_AF-A0A4Q9P8R3-F1
#
_entry.id   AF-A0A4Q9P8R3-F1
#
_cell.length_a   1.000
_cell.length_b   1.000
_cell.length_c   1.000
_cell.angle_alpha   90.00
_cell.angle_beta   90.00
_cell.angle_gamma   90.00
#
_symmetry.space_group_name_H-M   'P 1'
#
loop_
_entity.id
_entity.type
_entity.pdbx_description
1 polymer ?
#
loop_
_entity_poly.entity_id
_entity_poly.type
_entity_poly.pdbx_seq_one_letter_code
_entity_poly.pdbx_strand_id
1 'polypeptide(L)'
;MFPLTGLEVHRDTPVEPLHTHLLGVVKYFWAQTVWVLEKQGQFTTFQARLNSVSKSGLNIPNILADYMCRYRGALIGKHFKTISQIISFAICGIVDDNLQNAWLAVGRLTVLLWETEIISMPEYLKDLRKCIDDVLDHAAVLSPGLLTEKNKLHILLHIPDHIARHGPALIFSTERYESFNHIFRLSSIHSNRQAPSRDIASSFAHQDRCRHSLPSYGHRRLLAGQGLWSMGLREQASS
;
A
#
# COMPACT_ATOMS: atom_id res chain seq x y z
N MET A 1 15.74 16.49 -24.52
CA MET A 1 15.38 15.08 -24.23
C MET A 1 15.06 14.44 -25.56
N PHE A 2 15.86 13.49 -26.04
CA PHE A 2 15.60 12.83 -27.32
C PHE A 2 14.37 11.94 -27.16
N PRO A 3 13.36 12.01 -28.06
CA PRO A 3 12.24 11.08 -28.03
C PRO A 3 12.78 9.68 -28.33
N LEU A 4 12.72 8.79 -27.34
CA LEU A 4 12.95 7.36 -27.54
C LEU A 4 11.75 6.83 -28.33
N THR A 5 11.99 6.41 -29.57
CA THR A 5 10.94 5.87 -30.45
C THR A 5 10.24 4.70 -29.75
N GLY A 6 8.94 4.86 -29.46
CA GLY A 6 8.11 3.84 -28.79
C GLY A 6 7.88 4.05 -27.29
N LEU A 7 8.48 5.06 -26.64
CA LEU A 7 8.20 5.42 -25.25
C LEU A 7 7.18 6.57 -25.20
N GLU A 8 5.94 6.27 -24.78
CA GLU A 8 4.94 7.29 -24.45
C GLU A 8 4.98 7.54 -22.94
N VAL A 9 5.69 8.60 -22.52
CA VAL A 9 5.92 8.95 -21.10
C VAL A 9 4.64 8.86 -20.28
N HIS A 10 3.53 9.42 -20.76
CA HIS A 10 2.26 9.43 -20.03
C HIS A 10 1.61 8.06 -19.81
N ARG A 11 1.93 7.07 -20.66
CA ARG A 11 1.35 5.71 -20.61
C ARG A 11 2.31 4.68 -20.03
N ASP A 12 3.60 4.96 -20.13
CA ASP A 12 4.67 4.06 -19.71
C ASP A 12 5.25 4.44 -18.34
N THR A 13 4.77 5.52 -17.72
CA THR A 13 4.97 5.81 -16.27
C THR A 13 3.68 5.50 -15.49
N PRO A 14 3.46 4.25 -15.07
CA PRO A 14 2.23 3.85 -14.40
C PRO A 14 2.06 4.54 -13.03
N VAL A 15 0.81 4.69 -12.62
CA VAL A 15 0.43 5.30 -11.33
C VAL A 15 0.90 4.43 -10.18
N GLU A 16 1.74 4.98 -9.31
CA GLU A 16 2.34 4.22 -8.22
C GLU A 16 1.36 4.14 -7.01
N PRO A 17 0.88 2.94 -6.62
CA PRO A 17 -0.23 2.79 -5.67
C PRO A 17 0.16 3.12 -4.22
N LEU A 18 1.43 2.95 -3.83
CA LEU A 18 1.89 3.29 -2.48
C LEU A 18 1.80 4.81 -2.24
N HIS A 19 2.31 5.60 -3.17
CA HIS A 19 2.32 7.06 -3.09
C HIS A 19 0.96 7.67 -3.38
N THR A 20 0.19 7.07 -4.29
CA THR A 20 -1.11 7.62 -4.70
C THR A 20 -2.22 7.24 -3.71
N HIS A 21 -2.32 5.97 -3.32
CA HIS A 21 -3.37 5.47 -2.43
C HIS A 21 -2.97 5.58 -0.94
N LEU A 22 -1.92 4.88 -0.50
CA LEU A 22 -1.59 4.82 0.94
C LEU A 22 -1.06 6.16 1.48
N LEU A 23 -0.05 6.74 0.83
CA LEU A 23 0.52 8.04 1.21
C LEU A 23 -0.22 9.23 0.60
N GLY A 24 -1.32 8.98 -0.12
CA GLY A 24 -2.23 9.99 -0.65
C GLY A 24 -3.60 9.85 -0.02
N VAL A 25 -4.51 9.14 -0.70
CA VAL A 25 -5.90 8.95 -0.29
C VAL A 25 -6.04 8.59 1.19
N VAL A 26 -5.46 7.46 1.62
CA VAL A 26 -5.57 6.97 2.99
C VAL A 26 -5.01 7.98 3.99
N LYS A 27 -3.88 8.62 3.67
CA LYS A 27 -3.28 9.67 4.49
C LYS A 27 -4.18 10.90 4.63
N TYR A 28 -4.89 11.30 3.57
CA TYR A 28 -5.81 12.43 3.61
C TYR A 28 -7.04 12.14 4.46
N PHE A 29 -7.69 11.00 4.24
CA PHE A 29 -8.81 10.55 5.09
C PHE A 29 -8.38 10.36 6.54
N TRP A 30 -7.18 9.86 6.79
CA TRP A 30 -6.61 9.75 8.14
C TRP A 30 -6.49 11.11 8.81
N ALA A 31 -5.91 12.11 8.14
CA ALA A 31 -5.76 13.46 8.71
C ALA A 31 -7.13 14.07 9.05
N GLN A 32 -8.12 13.91 8.17
CA GLN A 32 -9.48 14.36 8.43
C GLN A 32 -10.12 13.63 9.62
N THR A 33 -9.95 12.30 9.69
CA THR A 33 -10.51 11.48 10.78
C THR A 33 -9.93 11.85 12.13
N VAL A 34 -8.61 12.05 12.20
CA VAL A 34 -7.94 12.53 13.41
C VAL A 34 -8.52 13.86 13.86
N TRP A 35 -8.68 14.82 12.94
CA TRP A 35 -9.26 16.12 13.26
C TRP A 35 -10.70 16.01 13.78
N VAL A 36 -11.54 15.17 13.17
CA VAL A 36 -12.92 14.91 13.62
C VAL A 36 -12.92 14.31 15.03
N LEU A 37 -12.11 13.28 15.28
CA LEU A 37 -12.02 12.60 16.56
C LEU A 37 -11.51 13.51 17.69
N GLU A 38 -10.52 14.36 17.40
CA GLU A 38 -10.02 15.37 18.35
C GLU A 38 -11.10 16.40 18.67
N LYS A 39 -11.79 16.92 17.65
CA LYS A 39 -12.87 17.91 17.82
C LYS A 39 -14.04 17.35 18.63
N GLN A 40 -14.37 16.08 18.47
CA GLN A 40 -15.45 15.40 19.19
C GLN A 40 -15.03 14.87 20.57
N GLY A 41 -13.74 14.95 20.94
CA GLY A 41 -13.22 14.38 22.17
C GLY A 41 -13.24 12.84 22.22
N GLN A 42 -13.41 12.18 21.07
CA GLN A 42 -13.51 10.71 20.97
C GLN A 42 -12.16 10.04 20.68
N PHE A 43 -11.06 10.80 20.61
CA PHE A 43 -9.75 10.27 20.26
C PHE A 43 -9.24 9.20 21.25
N THR A 44 -9.51 9.36 22.54
CA THR A 44 -9.16 8.37 23.57
C THR A 44 -9.94 7.07 23.40
N THR A 45 -11.25 7.15 23.14
CA THR A 45 -12.11 6.01 22.80
C THR A 45 -11.59 5.30 21.55
N PHE A 46 -11.23 6.05 20.51
CA PHE A 46 -10.64 5.51 19.29
C PHE A 46 -9.33 4.75 19.57
N GLN A 47 -8.41 5.32 20.35
CA GLN A 47 -7.16 4.67 20.71
C GLN A 47 -7.40 3.37 21.52
N ALA A 48 -8.33 3.38 22.48
CA ALA A 48 -8.69 2.20 23.24
C ALA A 48 -9.26 1.10 22.32
N ARG A 49 -10.14 1.46 21.39
CA ARG A 49 -10.70 0.53 20.41
C ARG A 49 -9.64 -0.05 19.48
N LEU A 50 -8.72 0.79 19.01
CA LEU A 50 -7.62 0.36 18.15
C LEU A 50 -6.71 -0.66 18.87
N ASN A 51 -6.48 -0.49 20.17
CA ASN A 51 -5.78 -1.46 21.02
C ASN A 51 -6.56 -2.78 21.21
N SER A 52 -7.90 -2.73 21.20
CA SER A 52 -8.75 -3.91 21.38
C SER A 52 -9.12 -4.65 20.09
N VAL A 53 -8.74 -4.15 18.91
CA VAL A 53 -9.08 -4.80 17.63
C VAL A 53 -8.49 -6.21 17.59
N SER A 54 -9.35 -7.20 17.33
CA SER A 54 -8.93 -8.58 17.12
C SER A 54 -8.03 -8.67 15.89
N LYS A 55 -6.88 -9.32 16.05
CA LYS A 55 -5.92 -9.58 14.97
C LYS A 55 -6.23 -10.90 14.25
N SER A 56 -7.19 -11.68 14.75
CA SER A 56 -7.52 -12.98 14.19
C SER A 56 -8.02 -12.82 12.75
N GLY A 57 -7.41 -13.54 11.81
CA GLY A 57 -7.75 -13.47 10.39
C GLY A 57 -7.15 -12.29 9.62
N LEU A 58 -6.42 -11.37 10.27
CA LEU A 58 -5.73 -10.27 9.59
C LEU A 58 -4.26 -10.62 9.37
N ASN A 59 -3.82 -10.63 8.10
CA ASN A 59 -2.40 -10.77 7.76
C ASN A 59 -1.68 -9.41 7.90
N ILE A 60 -1.61 -8.88 9.12
CA ILE A 60 -1.00 -7.58 9.44
C ILE A 60 0.10 -7.71 10.49
N PRO A 61 1.13 -6.84 10.44
CA PRO A 61 2.07 -6.71 11.54
C PRO A 61 1.35 -6.28 12.82
N ASN A 62 2.03 -6.43 13.95
CA ASN A 62 1.49 -6.02 15.24
C ASN A 62 0.93 -4.58 15.18
N ILE A 63 -0.33 -4.41 15.57
CA ILE A 63 -1.00 -3.10 15.58
C ILE A 63 -0.35 -2.26 16.68
N LEU A 64 0.47 -1.28 16.27
CA LEU A 64 1.13 -0.34 17.19
C LEU A 64 0.21 0.85 17.47
N ALA A 65 -0.96 0.60 18.07
CA ALA A 65 -2.01 1.61 18.24
C ALA A 65 -1.51 2.86 18.98
N ASP A 66 -0.78 2.68 20.09
CA ASP A 66 -0.22 3.80 20.86
C ASP A 66 0.79 4.62 20.06
N TYR A 67 1.62 3.96 19.25
CA TYR A 67 2.56 4.63 18.35
C TYR A 67 1.79 5.40 17.26
N MET A 68 0.80 4.77 16.63
CA MET A 68 0.01 5.39 15.56
C MET A 68 -0.74 6.63 16.06
N CYS A 69 -1.29 6.57 17.27
CA CYS A 69 -2.01 7.69 17.87
C CYS A 69 -1.05 8.81 18.34
N ARG A 70 0.09 8.45 18.95
CA ARG A 70 1.11 9.40 19.39
C ARG A 70 1.77 10.14 18.23
N TYR A 71 2.12 9.41 17.16
CA TYR A 71 2.81 9.93 15.99
C TYR A 71 1.90 10.06 14.76
N ARG A 72 0.63 10.44 14.98
CA ARG A 72 -0.42 10.51 13.96
C ARG A 72 -0.08 11.34 12.71
N GLY A 73 0.85 12.30 12.79
CA GLY A 73 1.34 13.08 11.64
C GLY A 73 2.53 12.49 10.89
N ALA A 74 3.24 11.52 11.47
CA ALA A 74 4.52 10.98 10.95
C ALA A 74 4.42 9.50 10.52
N LEU A 75 3.22 9.05 10.19
CA LEU A 75 2.99 7.67 9.75
C LEU A 75 3.55 7.42 8.35
N ILE A 76 3.97 6.17 8.12
CA ILE A 76 4.53 5.68 6.86
C ILE A 76 3.59 4.66 6.20
N GLY A 77 3.90 4.26 4.97
CA GLY A 77 3.03 3.39 4.15
C GLY A 77 2.53 2.13 4.85
N LYS A 78 3.41 1.42 5.59
CA LYS A 78 3.02 0.22 6.35
C LYS A 78 1.92 0.49 7.39
N HIS A 79 1.96 1.65 8.04
CA HIS A 79 0.95 2.03 9.03
C HIS A 79 -0.37 2.38 8.35
N PHE A 80 -0.33 3.11 7.23
CA PHE A 80 -1.54 3.42 6.46
C PHE A 80 -2.19 2.17 5.86
N LYS A 81 -1.39 1.18 5.42
CA LYS A 81 -1.91 -0.11 4.99
C LYS A 81 -2.70 -0.79 6.10
N THR A 82 -2.12 -0.90 7.30
CA THR A 82 -2.83 -1.43 8.48
C THR A 82 -4.09 -0.63 8.81
N ILE A 83 -4.00 0.71 8.85
CA ILE A 83 -5.13 1.60 9.14
C ILE A 83 -6.29 1.35 8.18
N SER A 84 -6.03 1.31 6.87
CA SER A 84 -7.07 1.11 5.85
C SER A 84 -7.87 -0.19 6.01
N GLN A 85 -7.30 -1.19 6.68
CA GLN A 85 -7.95 -2.48 6.91
C GLN A 85 -8.79 -2.53 8.19
N ILE A 86 -8.40 -1.77 9.22
CA ILE A 86 -8.97 -1.91 10.57
C ILE A 86 -9.78 -0.70 11.04
N ILE A 87 -9.58 0.47 10.42
CA ILE A 87 -10.09 1.73 10.97
C ILE A 87 -11.62 1.79 10.99
N SER A 88 -12.29 1.19 10.00
CA SER A 88 -13.76 1.14 9.94
C SER A 88 -14.37 0.47 11.17
N PHE A 89 -13.66 -0.48 11.80
CA PHE A 89 -14.10 -1.10 13.06
C PHE A 89 -13.83 -0.20 14.27
N ALA A 90 -12.69 0.49 14.29
CA ALA A 90 -12.31 1.36 15.40
C ALA A 90 -13.20 2.62 15.51
N ILE A 91 -13.61 3.18 14.37
CA ILE A 91 -14.44 4.40 14.31
C ILE A 91 -15.95 4.15 14.33
N CYS A 92 -16.37 2.88 14.26
CA CYS A 92 -17.80 2.50 14.20
C CYS A 92 -18.61 3.08 15.36
N GLY A 93 -19.60 3.92 15.05
CA GLY A 93 -20.48 4.55 16.05
C GLY A 93 -19.83 5.66 16.90
N ILE A 94 -18.62 6.13 16.56
CA ILE A 94 -18.03 7.35 17.15
C ILE A 94 -17.85 8.48 16.13
N VAL A 95 -18.01 8.21 14.83
CA VAL A 95 -18.04 9.19 13.75
C VAL A 95 -19.39 9.18 13.04
N ASP A 96 -19.65 10.16 12.19
CA ASP A 96 -20.85 10.20 11.37
C ASP A 96 -20.82 9.16 10.24
N ASP A 97 -22.00 8.83 9.71
CA ASP A 97 -22.16 7.79 8.70
C ASP A 97 -21.38 8.10 7.41
N ASN A 98 -21.20 9.37 7.03
CA ASN A 98 -20.43 9.70 5.82
C ASN A 98 -18.97 9.32 5.98
N LEU A 99 -18.36 9.64 7.13
CA LEU A 99 -16.97 9.28 7.41
C LEU A 99 -16.80 7.76 7.56
N GLN A 100 -17.77 7.09 8.20
CA GLN A 100 -17.78 5.62 8.28
C GLN A 100 -17.83 4.97 6.89
N ASN A 101 -18.75 5.41 6.03
CA ASN A 101 -18.91 4.89 4.67
C ASN A 101 -17.70 5.21 3.78
N ALA A 102 -17.10 6.39 3.94
CA ALA A 102 -15.86 6.74 3.26
C ALA A 102 -14.73 5.75 3.57
N TRP A 103 -14.55 5.37 4.84
CA TRP A 103 -13.54 4.38 5.21
C TRP A 103 -13.86 2.96 4.71
N LEU A 104 -15.13 2.59 4.59
CA LEU A 104 -15.52 1.35 3.92
C LEU A 104 -15.15 1.37 2.42
N ALA A 105 -15.40 2.49 1.73
CA ALA A 105 -15.02 2.66 0.33
C ALA A 105 -13.49 2.65 0.14
N VAL A 106 -12.76 3.38 0.99
CA VAL A 106 -11.28 3.39 0.98
C VAL A 106 -10.71 2.00 1.26
N GLY A 107 -11.30 1.25 2.20
CA GLY A 107 -10.91 -0.13 2.49
C GLY A 107 -11.11 -1.06 1.30
N ARG A 108 -12.27 -0.97 0.62
CA ARG A 108 -12.55 -1.72 -0.62
C ARG A 108 -11.56 -1.37 -1.72
N LEU A 109 -11.26 -0.08 -1.90
CA LEU A 109 -10.26 0.36 -2.87
C LEU A 109 -8.87 -0.22 -2.57
N THR A 110 -8.46 -0.24 -1.29
CA THR A 110 -7.19 -0.88 -0.90
C THR A 110 -7.14 -2.35 -1.32
N VAL A 111 -8.23 -3.10 -1.13
CA VAL A 111 -8.28 -4.52 -1.52
C VAL A 111 -8.10 -4.67 -3.02
N LEU A 112 -8.87 -3.93 -3.82
CA LEU A 112 -8.78 -3.99 -5.28
C LEU A 112 -7.37 -3.63 -5.78
N LEU A 113 -6.72 -2.61 -5.21
CA LEU A 113 -5.39 -2.19 -5.64
C LEU A 113 -4.27 -3.15 -5.26
N TRP A 114 -4.45 -3.97 -4.22
CA TRP A 114 -3.48 -4.98 -3.79
C TRP A 114 -3.82 -6.40 -4.29
N GLU A 115 -4.79 -6.52 -5.18
CA GLU A 115 -5.14 -7.78 -5.82
C GLU A 115 -3.96 -8.32 -6.63
N THR A 116 -3.62 -9.60 -6.42
CA THR A 116 -2.48 -10.22 -7.09
C THR A 116 -2.87 -10.91 -8.37
N GLU A 117 -4.13 -11.33 -8.49
CA GLU A 117 -4.63 -12.11 -9.60
C GLU A 117 -5.96 -11.55 -10.10
N ILE A 118 -6.00 -11.14 -11.37
CA ILE A 118 -7.20 -10.60 -12.00
C ILE A 118 -7.74 -11.67 -12.96
N ILE A 119 -8.84 -12.31 -12.57
CA ILE A 119 -9.50 -13.35 -13.39
C ILE A 119 -10.15 -12.73 -14.62
N SER A 120 -10.89 -11.65 -14.43
CA SER A 120 -11.68 -10.97 -15.47
C SER A 120 -11.35 -9.48 -15.46
N MET A 121 -10.51 -9.04 -16.40
CA MET A 121 -10.08 -7.64 -16.49
C MET A 121 -11.27 -6.67 -16.67
N PRO A 122 -12.27 -6.94 -17.54
CA PRO A 122 -13.38 -6.00 -17.72
C PRO A 122 -14.24 -5.81 -16.46
N GLU A 123 -14.52 -6.89 -15.73
CA GLU A 123 -15.31 -6.84 -14.50
C GLU A 123 -14.52 -6.16 -13.38
N TYR A 124 -13.25 -6.53 -13.21
CA TYR A 124 -12.36 -5.88 -12.25
C TYR A 124 -12.25 -4.37 -12.50
N LEU A 125 -12.06 -3.94 -13.75
CA LEU A 125 -11.95 -2.52 -14.08
C LEU A 125 -13.26 -1.76 -13.84
N LYS A 126 -14.41 -2.40 -14.06
CA LYS A 126 -15.73 -1.83 -13.75
C LYS A 126 -15.88 -1.60 -12.25
N ASP A 127 -15.55 -2.62 -11.45
CA ASP A 127 -15.64 -2.54 -9.99
C ASP A 127 -14.63 -1.53 -9.41
N LEU A 128 -13.41 -1.50 -9.97
CA LEU A 128 -12.38 -0.55 -9.58
C LEU A 128 -12.79 0.90 -9.88
N ARG A 129 -13.29 1.19 -11.09
CA ARG A 129 -13.77 2.53 -11.46
C ARG A 129 -14.91 2.97 -10.53
N LYS A 130 -15.90 2.10 -10.32
CA LYS A 130 -17.00 2.36 -9.39
C LYS A 130 -16.49 2.66 -7.98
N CYS A 131 -15.55 1.87 -7.47
CA CYS A 131 -14.99 2.07 -6.14
C CYS A 131 -14.19 3.39 -6.04
N ILE A 132 -13.52 3.81 -7.12
CA ILE A 132 -12.84 5.12 -7.16
C ILE A 132 -13.87 6.24 -7.14
N ASP A 133 -14.93 6.14 -7.93
CA ASP A 133 -16.02 7.12 -7.96
C ASP A 133 -16.66 7.25 -6.56
N ASP A 134 -16.97 6.14 -5.89
CA ASP A 134 -17.49 6.13 -4.51
C ASP A 134 -16.54 6.86 -3.53
N VAL A 135 -15.22 6.65 -3.65
CA VAL A 135 -14.22 7.35 -2.82
C VAL A 135 -14.18 8.85 -3.11
N LEU A 136 -14.30 9.25 -4.38
CA LEU A 136 -14.30 10.65 -4.78
C LEU A 136 -15.58 11.36 -4.35
N ASP A 137 -16.74 10.71 -4.42
CA ASP A 137 -18.01 11.23 -3.93
C ASP A 137 -17.96 11.46 -2.41
N HIS A 138 -17.43 10.48 -1.66
CA HIS A 138 -17.20 10.65 -0.23
C HIS A 138 -16.19 11.77 0.07
N ALA A 139 -15.12 11.91 -0.70
CA ALA A 139 -14.18 13.01 -0.57
C ALA A 139 -14.86 14.36 -0.83
N ALA A 140 -15.72 14.46 -1.85
CA ALA A 140 -16.48 15.67 -2.16
C ALA A 140 -17.42 16.08 -1.01
N VAL A 141 -18.12 15.12 -0.43
CA VAL A 141 -19.05 15.37 0.70
C VAL A 141 -18.29 15.78 1.96
N LEU A 142 -17.21 15.08 2.29
CA LEU A 142 -16.48 15.29 3.53
C LEU A 142 -15.56 16.51 3.49
N SER A 143 -14.88 16.74 2.37
CA SER A 143 -13.97 17.87 2.18
C SER A 143 -13.69 18.11 0.69
N PRO A 144 -14.45 19.00 0.03
CA PRO A 144 -14.25 19.34 -1.38
C PRO A 144 -12.82 19.79 -1.70
N GLY A 145 -12.12 20.37 -0.72
CA GLY A 145 -10.72 20.80 -0.84
C GLY A 145 -9.77 19.65 -1.15
N LEU A 146 -10.10 18.41 -0.79
CA LEU A 146 -9.29 17.25 -1.18
C LEU A 146 -9.22 17.09 -2.70
N LEU A 147 -10.32 17.35 -3.41
CA LEU A 147 -10.39 17.21 -4.86
C LEU A 147 -9.67 18.35 -5.60
N THR A 148 -9.72 19.56 -5.06
CA THR A 148 -9.14 20.74 -5.70
C THR A 148 -7.66 20.92 -5.37
N GLU A 149 -7.24 20.62 -4.15
CA GLU A 149 -5.87 20.89 -3.68
C GLU A 149 -4.95 19.67 -3.80
N LYS A 150 -5.48 18.44 -3.80
CA LYS A 150 -4.65 17.22 -3.80
C LYS A 150 -4.67 16.55 -5.16
N ASN A 151 -3.57 16.67 -5.88
CA ASN A 151 -3.36 16.03 -7.18
C ASN A 151 -3.49 14.49 -7.16
N LYS A 152 -3.20 13.83 -6.04
CA LYS A 152 -3.20 12.35 -5.95
C LYS A 152 -4.58 11.73 -6.21
N LEU A 153 -5.67 12.42 -5.85
CA LEU A 153 -7.01 11.94 -6.14
C LEU A 153 -7.33 11.99 -7.64
N HIS A 154 -6.84 13.02 -8.34
CA HIS A 154 -6.92 13.06 -9.79
C HIS A 154 -6.05 11.97 -10.44
N ILE A 155 -4.81 11.79 -9.96
CA ILE A 155 -3.89 10.76 -10.46
C ILE A 155 -4.47 9.36 -10.30
N LEU A 156 -5.22 9.10 -9.21
CA LEU A 156 -5.89 7.83 -8.97
C LEU A 156 -6.85 7.44 -10.11
N LEU A 157 -7.49 8.39 -10.79
CA LEU A 157 -8.40 8.11 -11.92
C LEU A 157 -7.72 7.39 -13.09
N HIS A 158 -6.39 7.51 -13.21
CA HIS A 158 -5.61 6.86 -14.26
C HIS A 158 -5.13 5.45 -13.89
N ILE A 159 -5.29 5.02 -12.64
CA ILE A 159 -4.86 3.67 -12.23
C ILE A 159 -5.59 2.55 -13.00
N PRO A 160 -6.89 2.64 -13.36
CA PRO A 160 -7.55 1.58 -14.11
C PRO A 160 -6.97 1.43 -15.53
N ASP A 161 -6.60 2.54 -16.17
CA ASP A 161 -6.00 2.52 -17.51
C ASP A 161 -4.61 1.88 -17.49
N HIS A 162 -3.85 2.11 -16.41
CA HIS A 162 -2.55 1.47 -16.21
C HIS A 162 -2.68 -0.01 -15.86
N ILE A 163 -3.68 -0.41 -15.06
CA ILE A 163 -3.92 -1.84 -14.76
C ILE A 163 -4.35 -2.58 -16.02
N ALA A 164 -5.17 -1.96 -16.87
CA ALA A 164 -5.58 -2.53 -18.15
C ALA A 164 -4.37 -2.82 -19.07
N ARG A 165 -3.33 -1.97 -19.03
CA ARG A 165 -2.14 -2.07 -19.89
C ARG A 165 -1.04 -2.95 -19.31
N HIS A 166 -0.76 -2.80 -18.02
CA HIS A 166 0.43 -3.36 -17.35
C HIS A 166 0.10 -4.54 -16.43
N GLY A 167 -1.18 -4.87 -16.24
CA GLY A 167 -1.64 -5.90 -15.31
C GLY A 167 -1.80 -5.37 -13.88
N PRO A 168 -1.91 -6.26 -12.87
CA PRO A 168 -2.14 -5.89 -11.47
C PRO A 168 -1.21 -4.78 -10.96
N ALA A 169 -1.74 -3.85 -10.17
CA ALA A 169 -1.00 -2.66 -9.72
C ALA A 169 0.26 -2.98 -8.90
N LEU A 170 0.31 -4.18 -8.30
CA LEU A 170 1.47 -4.65 -7.56
C LEU A 170 2.71 -4.85 -8.43
N ILE A 171 2.55 -5.10 -9.73
CA ILE A 171 3.66 -5.35 -10.67
C ILE A 171 4.51 -4.10 -10.88
N PHE A 172 3.87 -2.92 -10.94
CA PHE A 172 4.55 -1.64 -11.13
C PHE A 172 4.67 -0.82 -9.83
N SER A 173 4.41 -1.44 -8.67
CA SER A 173 4.64 -0.79 -7.38
C SER A 173 6.12 -0.55 -7.14
N THR A 174 6.50 0.67 -6.74
CA THR A 174 7.90 1.03 -6.53
C THR A 174 8.43 0.66 -5.15
N GLU A 175 7.59 0.14 -4.26
CA GLU A 175 7.97 -0.30 -2.91
C GLU A 175 9.20 -1.23 -2.92
N ARG A 176 9.25 -2.15 -3.90
CA ARG A 176 10.40 -3.04 -4.10
C ARG A 176 11.66 -2.24 -4.41
N TYR A 177 11.59 -1.26 -5.31
CA TYR A 177 12.72 -0.40 -5.66
C TYR A 177 13.14 0.51 -4.50
N GLU A 178 12.19 1.03 -3.72
CA GLU A 178 12.49 1.85 -2.55
C GLU A 178 13.23 1.08 -1.45
N SER A 179 12.95 -0.22 -1.30
CA SER A 179 13.69 -1.08 -0.37
C SER A 179 15.20 -1.15 -0.70
N PHE A 180 15.57 -0.99 -1.98
CA PHE A 180 16.97 -0.93 -2.41
C PHE A 180 17.67 0.38 -2.02
N ASN A 181 16.94 1.45 -1.66
CA ASN A 181 17.56 2.69 -1.17
C ASN A 181 18.38 2.43 0.10
N HIS A 182 17.95 1.49 0.95
CA HIS A 182 18.73 1.09 2.12
C HIS A 182 20.04 0.41 1.71
N ILE A 183 19.99 -0.51 0.73
CA ILE A 183 21.17 -1.20 0.19
C ILE A 183 22.13 -0.21 -0.46
N PHE A 184 21.62 0.75 -1.23
CA PHE A 184 22.41 1.83 -1.82
C PHE A 184 23.17 2.64 -0.76
N ARG A 185 22.49 3.03 0.32
CA ARG A 185 23.11 3.73 1.45
C ARG A 185 24.17 2.87 2.14
N LEU A 186 23.91 1.59 2.36
CA LEU A 186 24.89 0.68 2.95
C LEU A 186 26.14 0.54 2.08
N SER A 187 25.99 0.35 0.77
CA SER A 187 27.12 0.31 -0.17
C SER A 187 27.92 1.61 -0.14
N SER A 188 27.26 2.75 0.00
CA SER A 188 27.95 4.04 0.17
C SER A 188 28.69 4.15 1.51
N ILE A 189 28.05 3.78 2.63
CA ILE A 189 28.60 3.91 3.99
C ILE A 189 29.87 3.07 4.15
N HIS A 190 29.86 1.84 3.59
CA HIS A 190 30.94 0.85 3.70
C HIS A 190 31.95 0.90 2.54
N SER A 191 31.82 1.86 1.62
CA SER A 191 32.84 2.13 0.60
C SER A 191 34.01 2.91 1.20
N ASN A 192 35.15 2.93 0.50
CA ASN A 192 36.25 3.84 0.82
C ASN A 192 35.92 5.31 0.50
N ARG A 193 34.73 5.57 -0.06
CA ARG A 193 34.15 6.88 -0.42
C ARG A 193 34.97 7.70 -1.41
N GLN A 194 35.97 7.11 -2.07
CA GLN A 194 36.75 7.79 -3.10
C GLN A 194 35.98 7.90 -4.42
N ALA A 195 35.15 6.89 -4.73
CA ALA A 195 34.27 6.90 -5.90
C ALA A 195 32.94 6.21 -5.59
N PRO A 196 32.04 6.86 -4.81
CA PRO A 196 30.80 6.23 -4.32
C PRO A 196 29.93 5.63 -5.43
N SER A 197 29.83 6.30 -6.58
CA SER A 197 29.06 5.81 -7.73
C SER A 197 29.60 4.49 -8.28
N ARG A 198 30.93 4.38 -8.45
CA ARG A 198 31.61 3.17 -8.93
C ARG A 198 31.48 2.03 -7.92
N ASP A 199 31.66 2.31 -6.64
CA ASP A 199 31.66 1.31 -5.59
C ASP A 199 30.26 0.72 -5.37
N ILE A 200 29.22 1.57 -5.47
CA ILE A 200 27.83 1.13 -5.48
C ILE A 200 27.53 0.31 -6.73
N ALA A 201 27.90 0.79 -7.92
CA ALA A 201 27.66 0.05 -9.18
C ALA A 201 28.31 -1.35 -9.15
N SER A 202 29.55 -1.45 -8.65
CA SER A 202 30.26 -2.72 -8.47
C SER A 202 29.55 -3.63 -7.47
N SER A 203 29.08 -3.10 -6.34
CA SER A 203 28.33 -3.86 -5.34
C SER A 203 27.02 -4.44 -5.90
N PHE A 204 26.27 -3.64 -6.67
CA PHE A 204 25.05 -4.11 -7.33
C PHE A 204 25.35 -5.15 -8.42
N ALA A 205 26.39 -4.95 -9.23
CA ALA A 205 26.81 -5.91 -10.25
C ALA A 205 27.18 -7.28 -9.63
N HIS A 206 27.83 -7.29 -8.46
CA HIS A 206 28.11 -8.52 -7.73
C HIS A 206 26.84 -9.19 -7.20
N GLN A 207 25.91 -8.43 -6.62
CA GLN A 207 24.62 -8.98 -6.14
C GLN A 207 23.79 -9.59 -7.28
N ASP A 208 23.74 -8.91 -8.43
CA ASP A 208 23.04 -9.42 -9.62
C ASP A 208 23.73 -10.67 -10.19
N ARG A 209 25.07 -10.69 -10.22
CA ARG A 209 25.82 -11.89 -10.62
C ARG A 209 25.52 -13.08 -9.71
N CYS A 210 25.48 -12.88 -8.39
CA CYS A 210 25.10 -13.92 -7.43
C CYS A 210 23.65 -14.39 -7.64
N ARG A 211 22.71 -13.47 -7.93
CA ARG A 211 21.33 -13.83 -8.24
C ARG A 211 21.23 -14.68 -9.52
N HIS A 212 22.03 -14.35 -10.53
CA HIS A 212 22.05 -15.06 -11.80
C HIS A 212 22.73 -16.44 -11.71
N SER A 213 23.81 -16.56 -10.91
CA SER A 213 24.58 -17.80 -10.79
C SER A 213 23.96 -18.85 -9.87
N LEU A 214 22.99 -18.47 -9.03
CA LEU A 214 22.24 -19.41 -8.20
C LEU A 214 21.03 -19.92 -9.00
N PRO A 215 21.01 -21.19 -9.44
CA PRO A 215 19.83 -21.76 -10.07
C PRO A 215 18.69 -21.78 -9.03
N SER A 216 17.48 -21.43 -9.47
CA SER A 216 16.28 -21.34 -8.64
C SER A 216 15.97 -22.64 -7.86
N TYR A 217 16.53 -22.77 -6.66
CA TYR A 217 15.85 -23.38 -5.51
C TYR A 217 15.07 -22.33 -4.69
N GLY A 218 14.88 -21.13 -5.26
CA GLY A 218 14.13 -20.02 -4.66
C GLY A 218 12.75 -19.78 -5.26
N HIS A 219 12.42 -20.37 -6.42
CA HIS A 219 11.12 -20.13 -7.04
C HIS A 219 9.95 -20.73 -6.23
N ARG A 220 10.23 -21.74 -5.38
CA ARG A 220 9.27 -22.32 -4.43
C ARG A 220 9.34 -21.76 -3.02
N ARG A 221 10.34 -20.92 -2.67
CA ARG A 221 10.50 -20.41 -1.29
C ARG A 221 10.24 -18.93 -1.09
N LEU A 222 10.22 -18.13 -2.16
CA LEU A 222 9.72 -16.75 -2.09
C LEU A 222 8.19 -16.64 -2.21
N LEU A 223 7.51 -17.69 -2.67
CA LEU A 223 6.07 -17.89 -2.47
C LEU A 223 5.76 -18.61 -1.13
N ALA A 224 6.70 -19.38 -0.56
CA ALA A 224 6.52 -20.03 0.74
C ALA A 224 6.91 -19.16 1.96
N GLY A 225 7.31 -17.90 1.75
CA GLY A 225 7.42 -16.89 2.83
C GLY A 225 6.06 -16.41 3.35
N GLN A 226 4.96 -16.78 2.67
CA GLN A 226 3.58 -16.58 3.14
C GLN A 226 2.76 -17.89 3.17
N GLY A 227 3.40 -19.05 2.98
CA GLY A 227 2.74 -20.36 2.90
C GLY A 227 2.80 -21.22 4.17
N LEU A 228 3.26 -20.69 5.30
CA LEU A 228 3.33 -21.42 6.58
C LEU A 228 2.04 -21.31 7.44
N TRP A 229 0.94 -20.94 6.80
CA TRP A 229 -0.41 -20.91 7.40
C TRP A 229 -1.45 -21.50 6.42
N SER A 230 -1.26 -22.75 5.98
CA SER A 230 -2.35 -23.69 5.64
C SER A 230 -1.79 -24.93 4.94
N MET A 231 -1.45 -25.95 5.72
CA MET A 231 -1.70 -27.34 5.34
C MET A 231 -1.89 -28.10 6.65
N GLY A 232 -3.16 -28.36 6.96
CA GLY A 232 -3.56 -29.11 8.14
C GLY A 232 -3.20 -30.58 8.02
N LEU A 233 -3.05 -31.20 9.20
CA LEU A 233 -3.71 -32.45 9.56
C LEU A 233 -4.14 -33.33 8.38
N ARG A 234 -3.30 -34.31 8.03
CA ARG A 234 -3.71 -35.70 7.79
C ARG A 234 -2.49 -36.60 7.77
N GLU A 235 -2.70 -37.82 8.28
CA GLU A 235 -1.82 -38.99 8.27
C GLU A 235 -0.79 -39.14 9.40
N GLN A 236 -1.31 -39.44 10.60
CA GLN A 236 -0.84 -40.62 11.35
C GLN A 236 -2.06 -41.39 11.87
N ALA A 237 -2.52 -42.36 11.07
CA ALA A 237 -3.36 -43.46 11.49
C ALA A 237 -3.12 -44.64 10.53
N SER A 238 -2.11 -45.45 10.83
CA SER A 238 -2.02 -46.86 10.40
C SER A 238 -0.79 -47.53 11.03
N SER A 239 -1.02 -48.16 12.18
CA SER A 239 -0.42 -49.38 12.76
C SER A 239 -0.33 -49.25 14.26
#